data_AF-A0A9X1I455-F1
#
_entry.id   AF-A0A9X1I455-F1
#
_cell.length_a   1.000
_cell.length_b   1.000
_cell.length_c   1.000
_cell.angle_alpha   90.00
_cell.angle_beta   90.00
_cell.angle_gamma   90.00
#
_symmetry.space_group_name_H-M   'P 1'
#
loop_
_entity.id
_entity.type
_entity.pdbx_description
1 polymer ?
#
loop_
_entity_poly.entity_id
_entity_poly.type
_entity_poly.pdbx_seq_one_letter_code
_entity_poly.pdbx_strand_id
1 'polypeptide(L)'
;MSNFHSDLLKEQLLAKYLDGIYKKINLNLSRVSDLKSQHQGIDLIYKDNYLIDEKAQLNYINSNLPTFAFELSYLKGGIEKKGWLFDKSKVTTHYFLITGIKARNEKDLSKGFTGCKITSVDRKKLIEHLEIIGLTQNNIANYVTNIRNNPKSGKTTIRELNPNNEGYIYYTSSLAEKPINLVFKLDYLIKNNIAKRIYPI
;
A
#
# COMPACT_ATOMS: atom_id res chain seq x y z
N MET A 1 -7.75 -13.85 20.62
CA MET A 1 -6.54 -14.26 19.86
C MET A 1 -6.09 -13.05 19.07
N SER A 2 -4.82 -12.68 19.13
CA SER A 2 -4.35 -11.38 18.61
C SER A 2 -4.63 -11.25 17.11
N ASN A 3 -5.18 -10.11 16.69
CA ASN A 3 -5.45 -9.78 15.27
C ASN A 3 -4.22 -10.06 14.37
N PHE A 4 -3.02 -9.93 14.94
CA PHE A 4 -1.75 -10.21 14.28
C PHE A 4 -1.64 -11.61 13.64
N HIS A 5 -2.01 -12.68 14.34
CA HIS A 5 -1.91 -14.04 13.78
C HIS A 5 -2.91 -14.25 12.65
N SER A 6 -4.11 -13.68 12.79
CA SER A 6 -5.13 -13.70 11.75
C SER A 6 -4.67 -12.94 10.51
N ASP A 7 -4.10 -11.74 10.68
CA ASP A 7 -3.64 -10.92 9.56
C ASP A 7 -2.46 -11.55 8.82
N LEU A 8 -1.50 -12.15 9.55
CA LEU A 8 -0.39 -12.89 8.94
C LEU A 8 -0.89 -14.09 8.11
N LEU A 9 -1.88 -14.83 8.60
CA LEU A 9 -2.47 -15.95 7.86
C LEU A 9 -3.17 -15.48 6.57
N LYS A 10 -3.88 -14.35 6.62
CA LYS A 10 -4.52 -13.77 5.41
C LYS A 10 -3.48 -13.41 4.35
N GLU A 11 -2.39 -12.77 4.77
CA GLU A 11 -1.27 -12.40 3.88
C GLU A 11 -0.65 -13.64 3.22
N GLN A 12 -0.37 -14.68 3.99
CA GLN A 12 0.20 -15.93 3.46
C GLN A 12 -0.72 -16.63 2.46
N LEU A 13 -2.02 -16.70 2.75
CA LEU A 13 -3.00 -17.29 1.83
C LEU A 13 -3.08 -16.48 0.53
N LEU A 14 -3.06 -15.15 0.63
CA LEU A 14 -3.10 -14.27 -0.54
C LEU A 14 -1.81 -14.40 -1.36
N ALA A 15 -0.64 -14.40 -0.72
CA ALA A 15 0.66 -14.56 -1.39
C ALA A 15 0.70 -15.83 -2.25
N LYS A 16 0.25 -16.97 -1.72
CA LYS A 16 0.14 -18.23 -2.47
C LYS A 16 -0.77 -18.12 -3.69
N TYR A 17 -1.87 -17.38 -3.57
CA TYR A 17 -2.77 -17.13 -4.70
C TYR A 17 -2.13 -16.21 -5.75
N LEU A 18 -1.44 -15.16 -5.32
CA LEU A 18 -0.72 -14.22 -6.20
C LEU A 18 0.39 -14.91 -6.99
N ASP A 19 1.15 -15.83 -6.38
CA ASP A 19 2.19 -16.61 -7.07
C ASP A 19 1.62 -17.39 -8.27
N GLY A 20 0.39 -17.91 -8.15
CA GLY A 20 -0.33 -18.54 -9.26
C GLY A 20 -0.68 -17.55 -10.38
N ILE A 21 -1.06 -16.31 -10.03
CA ILE A 21 -1.32 -15.25 -11.01
C ILE A 21 -0.03 -14.85 -11.72
N TYR A 22 1.06 -14.62 -11.00
CA TYR A 22 2.34 -14.23 -11.59
C TYR A 22 2.82 -15.27 -12.60
N LYS A 23 2.73 -16.56 -12.27
CA LYS A 23 2.98 -17.66 -13.23
C LYS A 23 2.05 -17.58 -14.44
N LYS A 24 0.74 -17.37 -14.23
CA LYS A 24 -0.25 -17.30 -15.32
C LYS A 24 0.03 -16.17 -16.31
N ILE A 25 0.54 -15.03 -15.85
CA ILE A 25 0.89 -13.89 -16.71
C ILE A 25 2.36 -13.91 -17.16
N ASN A 26 3.07 -15.04 -16.99
CA ASN A 26 4.48 -15.22 -17.34
C ASN A 26 5.41 -14.16 -16.72
N LEU A 27 5.08 -13.70 -15.50
CA LEU A 27 5.91 -12.79 -14.73
C LEU A 27 6.79 -13.60 -13.79
N ASN A 28 8.04 -13.80 -14.19
CA ASN A 28 9.03 -14.60 -13.47
C ASN A 28 9.55 -13.87 -12.21
N LEU A 29 8.82 -14.02 -11.10
CA LEU A 29 9.15 -13.43 -9.81
C LEU A 29 9.76 -14.48 -8.87
N SER A 30 10.77 -14.06 -8.11
CA SER A 30 11.35 -14.85 -7.03
C SER A 30 10.83 -14.32 -5.70
N ARG A 31 10.09 -15.15 -4.95
CA ARG A 31 9.58 -14.77 -3.62
C ARG A 31 10.68 -14.81 -2.58
N VAL A 32 10.71 -13.80 -1.72
CA VAL A 32 11.68 -13.64 -0.64
C VAL A 32 11.03 -14.05 0.68
N SER A 33 11.69 -14.97 1.39
CA SER A 33 11.24 -15.47 2.69
C SER A 33 12.15 -15.06 3.85
N ASP A 34 13.30 -14.45 3.56
CA ASP A 34 14.23 -14.04 4.61
C ASP A 34 13.75 -12.76 5.30
N LEU A 35 13.78 -12.78 6.64
CA LEU A 35 13.24 -11.71 7.47
C LEU A 35 13.96 -10.37 7.25
N LYS A 36 15.25 -10.40 6.90
CA LYS A 36 16.04 -9.19 6.71
C LYS A 36 15.53 -8.42 5.49
N SER A 37 15.40 -9.09 4.36
CA SER A 37 14.87 -8.50 3.12
C SER A 37 13.41 -8.08 3.27
N GLN A 38 12.58 -8.88 3.94
CA GLN A 38 11.19 -8.50 4.23
C GLN A 38 11.10 -7.23 5.07
N HIS A 39 11.94 -7.09 6.10
CA HIS A 39 12.05 -5.83 6.86
C HIS A 39 12.50 -4.64 6.01
N GLN A 40 13.21 -4.87 4.90
CA GLN A 40 13.58 -3.85 3.93
C GLN A 40 12.50 -3.60 2.86
N GLY A 41 11.32 -4.23 2.99
CA GLY A 41 10.20 -4.07 2.06
C GLY A 41 10.39 -4.84 0.75
N ILE A 42 10.82 -6.09 0.83
CA ILE A 42 11.01 -6.95 -0.34
C ILE A 42 10.25 -8.24 -0.10
N ASP A 43 9.17 -8.44 -0.87
CA ASP A 43 8.43 -9.70 -0.94
C ASP A 43 8.80 -10.49 -2.20
N LEU A 44 9.12 -9.79 -3.29
CA LEU A 44 9.39 -10.38 -4.59
C LEU A 44 10.59 -9.67 -5.25
N ILE A 45 11.34 -10.43 -6.05
CA ILE A 45 12.42 -9.93 -6.89
C ILE A 45 12.10 -10.27 -8.35
N TYR A 46 12.18 -9.27 -9.23
CA TYR A 46 12.11 -9.45 -10.68
C TYR A 46 13.43 -9.03 -11.34
N LYS A 47 14.02 -9.91 -12.16
CA LYS A 47 15.27 -9.66 -12.91
C LYS A 47 16.38 -9.01 -12.06
N ASP A 48 16.52 -9.45 -10.82
CA ASP A 48 17.50 -9.01 -9.79
C ASP A 48 17.52 -7.52 -9.41
N ASN A 49 16.83 -6.65 -10.15
CA ASN A 49 16.88 -5.20 -9.99
C ASN A 49 15.57 -4.60 -9.48
N TYR A 50 14.46 -5.32 -9.63
CA TYR A 50 13.14 -4.84 -9.22
C TYR A 50 12.77 -5.50 -7.90
N LEU A 51 13.03 -4.78 -6.82
CA LEU A 51 12.66 -5.15 -5.46
C LEU A 51 11.22 -4.70 -5.22
N ILE A 52 10.32 -5.65 -5.05
CA ILE A 52 8.87 -5.43 -5.04
C ILE A 52 8.32 -5.74 -3.66
N ASP A 53 7.49 -4.83 -3.16
CA ASP A 53 6.71 -4.98 -1.92
C ASP A 53 5.23 -5.16 -2.28
N GLU A 54 4.61 -6.25 -1.82
CA GLU A 54 3.19 -6.52 -1.99
C GLU A 54 2.38 -5.80 -0.92
N LYS A 55 1.51 -4.88 -1.33
CA LYS A 55 0.61 -4.15 -0.42
C LYS A 55 -0.83 -4.47 -0.77
N ALA A 56 -1.59 -5.02 0.16
CA ALA A 56 -2.94 -5.54 -0.11
C ALA A 56 -4.05 -4.88 0.72
N GLN A 57 -5.23 -4.72 0.12
CA GLN A 57 -6.45 -4.24 0.79
C GLN A 57 -7.21 -5.36 1.50
N LEU A 58 -6.57 -6.07 2.42
CA LEU A 58 -7.16 -7.24 3.09
C LEU A 58 -8.39 -6.91 3.95
N ASN A 59 -8.55 -5.66 4.38
CA ASN A 59 -9.75 -5.19 5.09
C ASN A 59 -10.96 -4.94 4.16
N TYR A 60 -10.77 -5.06 2.84
CA TYR A 60 -11.78 -4.78 1.83
C TYR A 60 -11.96 -5.96 0.87
N ILE A 61 -11.81 -7.18 1.38
CA ILE A 61 -12.14 -8.40 0.62
C ILE A 61 -13.61 -8.33 0.17
N ASN A 62 -13.88 -8.80 -1.05
CA ASN A 62 -15.15 -8.71 -1.76
C ASN A 62 -15.64 -7.27 -2.04
N SER A 63 -14.80 -6.27 -1.76
CA SER A 63 -15.04 -4.87 -2.11
C SER A 63 -14.03 -4.42 -3.17
N ASN A 64 -14.46 -3.52 -4.05
CA ASN A 64 -13.62 -2.98 -5.12
C ASN A 64 -13.37 -1.49 -4.92
N LEU A 65 -12.46 -1.15 -4.00
CA LEU A 65 -12.08 0.23 -3.77
C LEU A 65 -11.20 0.77 -4.92
N PRO A 66 -11.49 1.98 -5.45
CA PRO A 66 -10.69 2.60 -6.50
C PRO A 66 -9.48 3.37 -5.96
N THR A 67 -9.14 3.20 -4.69
CA THR A 67 -8.07 3.94 -4.00
C THR A 67 -7.05 3.00 -3.38
N PHE A 68 -5.88 3.54 -3.02
CA PHE A 68 -4.90 2.86 -2.17
C PHE A 68 -4.30 3.85 -1.16
N ALA A 69 -3.99 3.37 0.04
CA ALA A 69 -3.42 4.16 1.13
C ALA A 69 -1.91 3.95 1.22
N PHE A 70 -1.15 5.04 1.19
CA PHE A 70 0.30 5.06 1.39
C PHE A 70 0.60 5.65 2.76
N GLU A 71 1.24 4.89 3.63
CA GLU A 71 1.47 5.32 5.01
C GLU A 71 2.51 6.45 5.07
N LEU A 72 2.13 7.56 5.71
CA LEU A 72 2.99 8.71 5.96
C LEU A 72 3.62 8.65 7.35
N SER A 73 2.80 8.36 8.38
CA SER A 73 3.28 8.16 9.75
C SER A 73 2.32 7.31 10.57
N TYR A 74 2.85 6.72 11.63
CA TYR A 74 2.09 5.95 12.62
C TYR A 74 2.75 6.08 14.00
N LEU A 75 2.03 5.71 15.05
CA LEU A 75 2.54 5.67 16.42
C LEU A 75 2.89 4.25 16.81
N LYS A 76 4.04 4.06 17.45
CA LYS A 76 4.43 2.80 18.08
C LYS A 76 4.83 3.07 19.51
N GLY A 77 4.01 2.62 20.47
CA GLY A 77 4.20 2.94 21.88
C GLY A 77 4.15 4.44 22.17
N GLY A 78 3.27 5.17 21.47
CA GLY A 78 3.16 6.63 21.59
C GLY A 78 4.23 7.43 20.83
N ILE A 79 5.26 6.77 20.30
CA ILE A 79 6.34 7.42 19.54
C ILE A 79 5.98 7.42 18.06
N GLU A 80 6.04 8.58 17.42
CA GLU A 80 5.83 8.69 15.98
C GLU A 80 6.95 8.01 15.20
N LYS A 81 6.56 7.22 14.19
CA LYS A 81 7.40 6.53 13.23
C LYS A 81 6.99 6.96 11.82
N LYS A 82 7.98 7.02 10.94
CA LYS A 82 7.77 7.28 9.52
C LYS A 82 7.07 6.09 8.88
N GLY A 83 6.09 6.37 8.05
CA GLY A 83 5.43 5.36 7.23
C GLY A 83 6.35 4.85 6.12
N TRP A 84 6.04 3.65 5.62
CA TRP A 84 6.89 2.92 4.69
C TRP A 84 7.20 3.65 3.38
N LEU A 85 6.36 4.59 2.93
CA LEU A 85 6.60 5.33 1.68
C LEU A 85 7.92 6.11 1.72
N PHE A 86 8.21 6.79 2.83
CA PHE A 86 9.38 7.65 3.03
C PHE A 86 10.44 7.07 3.97
N ASP A 87 10.26 5.83 4.40
CA ASP A 87 11.25 5.13 5.21
C ASP A 87 12.48 4.76 4.35
N LYS A 88 13.64 5.32 4.73
CA LYS A 88 14.93 5.10 4.04
C LYS A 88 15.48 3.70 4.24
N SER A 89 15.02 2.96 5.25
CA SER A 89 15.40 1.56 5.47
C SER A 89 14.75 0.62 4.44
N LYS A 90 13.67 1.08 3.78
CA LYS A 90 13.00 0.34 2.71
C LYS A 90 13.75 0.55 1.40
N VAL A 91 14.18 -0.53 0.77
CA VAL A 91 14.87 -0.50 -0.53
C VAL A 91 13.94 -0.84 -1.69
N THR A 92 12.64 -0.98 -1.41
CA THR A 92 11.58 -1.21 -2.39
C THR A 92 11.69 -0.25 -3.57
N THR A 93 11.68 -0.81 -4.77
CA THR A 93 11.66 -0.07 -6.04
C THR A 93 10.22 0.07 -6.56
N HIS A 94 9.40 -0.95 -6.36
CA HIS A 94 8.03 -1.01 -6.86
C HIS A 94 7.09 -1.55 -5.79
N TYR A 95 5.88 -1.01 -5.75
CA TYR A 95 4.79 -1.61 -4.98
C TYR A 95 3.86 -2.37 -5.90
N PHE A 96 3.50 -3.59 -5.52
CA PHE A 96 2.37 -4.31 -6.13
C PHE A 96 1.15 -4.11 -5.25
N LEU A 97 0.28 -3.20 -5.68
CA LEU A 97 -0.94 -2.85 -4.97
C LEU A 97 -2.04 -3.84 -5.35
N ILE A 98 -2.45 -4.66 -4.38
CA ILE A 98 -3.45 -5.70 -4.54
C ILE A 98 -4.81 -5.17 -4.06
N THR A 99 -5.72 -4.98 -5.01
CA THR A 99 -7.06 -4.42 -4.77
C THR A 99 -8.15 -5.29 -5.39
N GLY A 100 -9.42 -5.01 -5.08
CA GLY A 100 -10.54 -5.77 -5.64
C GLY A 100 -10.45 -7.28 -5.39
N ILE A 101 -9.92 -7.65 -4.22
CA ILE A 101 -9.69 -9.05 -3.82
C ILE A 101 -11.04 -9.73 -3.64
N LYS A 102 -11.25 -10.87 -4.28
CA LYS A 102 -12.46 -11.68 -4.17
C LYS A 102 -12.12 -13.01 -3.53
N ALA A 103 -12.83 -13.36 -2.47
CA ALA A 103 -12.71 -14.64 -1.79
C ALA A 103 -13.88 -15.55 -2.15
N ARG A 104 -13.67 -16.88 -2.13
CA ARG A 104 -14.78 -17.85 -2.27
C ARG A 104 -15.72 -17.79 -1.06
N ASN A 105 -15.14 -17.57 0.12
CA ASN A 105 -15.86 -17.40 1.37
C ASN A 105 -15.14 -16.32 2.19
N GLU A 106 -15.84 -15.23 2.50
CA GLU A 106 -15.27 -14.11 3.26
C GLU A 106 -14.95 -14.47 4.71
N LYS A 107 -15.70 -15.40 5.29
CA LYS A 107 -15.52 -15.86 6.67
C LYS A 107 -14.42 -16.92 6.80
N ASP A 108 -14.03 -17.55 5.68
CA ASP A 108 -12.99 -18.57 5.64
C ASP A 108 -12.16 -18.45 4.35
N LEU A 109 -11.10 -17.65 4.43
CA LEU A 109 -10.19 -17.42 3.30
C LEU A 109 -9.38 -18.66 2.92
N SER A 110 -9.35 -19.70 3.78
CA SER A 110 -8.66 -20.96 3.47
C SER A 110 -9.32 -21.70 2.30
N LYS A 111 -10.59 -21.38 2.01
CA LYS A 111 -11.31 -21.82 0.80
C LYS A 111 -10.79 -21.17 -0.49
N GLY A 112 -9.92 -20.15 -0.36
CA GLY A 112 -9.19 -19.55 -1.46
C GLY A 112 -9.85 -18.32 -2.08
N PHE A 113 -9.10 -17.71 -3.00
CA PHE A 113 -9.48 -16.51 -3.72
C PHE A 113 -9.91 -16.81 -5.15
N THR A 114 -10.74 -15.93 -5.71
CA THR A 114 -11.29 -16.05 -7.07
C THR A 114 -10.88 -14.91 -7.99
N GLY A 115 -10.40 -13.80 -7.45
CA GLY A 115 -9.94 -12.67 -8.24
C GLY A 115 -9.20 -11.63 -7.42
N CYS A 116 -8.40 -10.82 -8.09
CA CYS A 116 -7.85 -9.58 -7.57
C CYS A 116 -7.47 -8.68 -8.75
N LYS A 117 -7.00 -7.48 -8.43
CA LYS A 117 -6.34 -6.55 -9.34
C LYS A 117 -4.95 -6.28 -8.79
N ILE A 118 -3.96 -6.20 -9.68
CA ILE A 118 -2.57 -5.92 -9.32
C ILE A 118 -2.14 -4.68 -10.08
N THR A 119 -1.88 -3.60 -9.35
CA THR A 119 -1.37 -2.34 -9.92
C THR A 119 0.07 -2.16 -9.46
N SER A 120 1.02 -2.18 -10.40
CA SER A 120 2.41 -1.88 -10.13
C SER A 120 2.60 -0.37 -10.03
N VAL A 121 3.27 0.11 -8.99
CA VAL A 121 3.61 1.51 -8.76
C VAL A 121 5.12 1.63 -8.67
N ASP A 122 5.71 2.50 -9.47
CA ASP A 122 7.14 2.85 -9.38
C ASP A 122 7.33 3.84 -8.23
N ARG A 123 8.10 3.44 -7.20
CA ARG A 123 8.30 4.26 -6.00
C ARG A 123 9.04 5.56 -6.33
N LYS A 124 10.03 5.51 -7.22
CA LYS A 124 10.81 6.69 -7.59
C LYS A 124 9.90 7.71 -8.28
N LYS A 125 9.14 7.26 -9.29
CA LYS A 125 8.17 8.14 -9.98
C LYS A 125 7.11 8.69 -9.03
N LEU A 126 6.65 7.89 -8.07
CA LEU A 126 5.70 8.37 -7.07
C LEU A 126 6.31 9.49 -6.22
N ILE A 127 7.53 9.32 -5.71
CA ILE A 127 8.20 10.35 -4.91
C ILE A 127 8.48 11.62 -5.74
N GLU A 128 8.98 11.47 -6.97
CA GLU A 128 9.22 12.59 -7.89
C GLU A 128 7.92 13.35 -8.19
N HIS A 129 6.82 12.62 -8.43
CA HIS A 129 5.51 13.22 -8.64
C HIS A 129 5.02 14.00 -7.43
N LEU A 130 5.19 13.45 -6.21
CA LEU A 130 4.84 14.15 -4.98
C LEU A 130 5.61 15.47 -4.84
N GLU A 131 6.90 15.47 -5.17
CA GLU A 131 7.70 16.70 -5.17
C GLU A 131 7.19 17.72 -6.19
N ILE A 132 6.88 17.29 -7.42
CA ILE A 132 6.37 18.15 -8.51
C ILE A 132 5.06 18.84 -8.11
N ILE A 133 4.13 18.12 -7.48
CA ILE A 133 2.85 18.70 -7.05
C ILE A 133 2.96 19.49 -5.73
N GLY A 134 4.15 19.61 -5.15
CA GLY A 134 4.41 20.37 -3.93
C GLY A 134 4.20 19.59 -2.64
N LEU A 135 4.00 18.27 -2.67
CA LEU A 135 4.01 17.37 -1.51
C LEU A 135 5.43 16.91 -1.17
N THR A 136 6.31 17.88 -0.90
CA THR A 136 7.67 17.61 -0.42
C THR A 136 7.67 16.97 0.97
N GLN A 137 8.79 16.36 1.38
CA GLN A 137 8.92 15.79 2.74
C GLN A 137 8.59 16.81 3.84
N ASN A 138 8.97 18.09 3.67
CA ASN A 138 8.68 19.15 4.62
C ASN A 138 7.19 19.46 4.67
N ASN A 139 6.52 19.57 3.52
CA ASN A 139 5.08 19.85 3.47
C ASN A 139 4.26 18.69 4.04
N ILE A 140 4.67 17.45 3.76
CA ILE A 140 4.07 16.25 4.36
C ILE A 140 4.26 16.23 5.87
N ALA A 141 5.47 16.55 6.37
CA ALA A 141 5.73 16.65 7.80
C ALA A 141 4.83 17.69 8.46
N ASN A 142 4.65 18.87 7.83
CA ASN A 142 3.74 19.89 8.32
C ASN A 142 2.29 19.40 8.40
N TYR A 143 1.80 18.67 7.38
CA TYR A 143 0.47 18.06 7.43
C TYR A 143 0.33 17.05 8.56
N VAL A 144 1.33 16.18 8.73
CA VAL A 144 1.36 15.20 9.82
C VAL A 144 1.32 15.91 11.18
N THR A 145 2.20 16.88 11.43
CA THR A 145 2.23 17.66 12.67
C THR A 145 0.90 18.36 12.95
N ASN A 146 0.30 18.99 11.93
CA ASN A 146 -0.99 19.67 12.08
C ASN A 146 -2.12 18.70 12.47
N ILE A 147 -2.16 17.53 11.85
CA ILE A 147 -3.13 16.47 12.17
C ILE A 147 -2.89 15.91 13.58
N ARG A 148 -1.63 15.74 13.99
CA ARG A 148 -1.28 15.26 15.34
C ARG A 148 -1.69 16.27 16.43
N ASN A 149 -1.51 17.56 16.17
CA ASN A 149 -1.85 18.64 17.11
C ASN A 149 -3.36 18.91 17.19
N ASN A 150 -4.09 18.70 16.09
CA ASN A 150 -5.54 18.90 16.03
C ASN A 150 -6.23 17.63 15.51
N PRO A 151 -6.25 16.54 16.29
CA PRO A 151 -6.65 15.23 15.81
C PRO A 151 -8.14 15.17 15.50
N LYS A 152 -8.48 15.12 14.22
CA LYS A 152 -9.82 14.83 13.73
C LYS A 152 -9.76 13.65 12.78
N SER A 153 -10.33 12.50 13.18
CA SER A 153 -10.33 11.32 12.32
C SER A 153 -11.11 11.58 11.04
N GLY A 154 -10.65 10.95 9.97
CA GLY A 154 -11.30 10.97 8.67
C GLY A 154 -10.43 11.62 7.60
N LYS A 155 -11.12 12.07 6.55
CA LYS A 155 -10.53 12.66 5.35
C LYS A 155 -10.17 14.13 5.59
N THR A 156 -8.94 14.47 5.26
CA THR A 156 -8.42 15.84 5.19
C THR A 156 -8.09 16.17 3.74
N THR A 157 -8.72 17.22 3.22
CA THR A 157 -8.40 17.78 1.90
C THR A 157 -7.10 18.57 1.99
N ILE A 158 -6.25 18.44 0.98
CA ILE A 158 -5.00 19.18 0.84
C ILE A 158 -5.04 19.96 -0.47
N ARG A 159 -4.23 21.02 -0.58
CA ARG A 159 -4.31 21.93 -1.74
C ARG A 159 -3.70 21.31 -3.00
N GLU A 160 -2.78 20.36 -2.83
CA GLU A 160 -2.00 19.73 -3.90
C GLU A 160 -2.79 18.63 -4.64
N LEU A 161 -3.90 18.16 -4.06
CA LEU A 161 -4.69 17.07 -4.63
C LEU A 161 -6.19 17.37 -4.55
N ASN A 162 -6.88 17.19 -5.67
CA ASN A 162 -8.33 17.17 -5.69
C ASN A 162 -8.85 15.87 -5.06
N PRO A 163 -9.67 15.96 -3.99
CA PRO A 163 -10.06 14.78 -3.21
C PRO A 163 -11.03 13.82 -3.93
N ASN A 164 -11.64 14.25 -5.03
CA ASN A 164 -12.64 13.45 -5.74
C ASN A 164 -11.99 12.52 -6.77
N ASN A 165 -10.97 13.00 -7.48
CA ASN A 165 -10.34 12.33 -8.61
C ASN A 165 -8.84 12.05 -8.44
N GLU A 166 -8.15 12.65 -7.46
CA GLU A 166 -6.69 12.48 -7.27
C GLU A 166 -6.35 11.80 -5.96
N GLY A 167 -6.59 12.47 -4.82
CA GLY A 167 -6.22 11.92 -3.51
C GLY A 167 -6.45 12.87 -2.35
N TYR A 168 -6.20 12.38 -1.14
CA TYR A 168 -6.40 13.12 0.12
C TYR A 168 -5.59 12.48 1.25
N ILE A 169 -5.44 13.17 2.38
CA ILE A 169 -4.86 12.57 3.59
C ILE A 169 -6.00 11.96 4.43
N TYR A 170 -5.77 10.78 5.01
CA TYR A 170 -6.71 10.13 5.92
C TYR A 170 -6.05 9.81 7.24
N TYR A 171 -6.70 10.22 8.33
CA TYR A 171 -6.27 9.93 9.70
C TYR A 171 -7.24 8.99 10.40
N THR A 172 -6.73 7.89 10.93
CA THR A 172 -7.53 6.90 11.67
C THR A 172 -7.22 7.01 13.16
N SER A 173 -8.11 7.58 13.97
CA SER A 173 -7.85 7.76 15.41
C SER A 173 -8.21 6.55 16.28
N SER A 174 -8.99 5.60 15.75
CA SER A 174 -9.52 4.44 16.48
C SER A 174 -8.50 3.31 16.69
N LEU A 175 -7.40 3.32 15.93
CA LEU A 175 -6.33 2.33 16.06
C LEU A 175 -5.24 2.83 17.00
N ALA A 176 -4.59 1.92 17.73
CA ALA A 176 -3.46 2.25 18.61
C ALA A 176 -2.33 2.98 17.85
N GLU A 177 -2.09 2.56 16.61
CA GLU A 177 -1.08 3.14 15.73
C GLU A 177 -1.46 4.51 15.18
N LYS A 178 -2.73 4.90 15.29
CA LYS A 178 -3.25 6.18 14.80
C LYS A 178 -2.65 6.59 13.42
N PRO A 179 -2.73 5.74 12.38
CA PRO A 179 -1.98 5.96 11.16
C PRO A 179 -2.50 7.18 10.38
N ILE A 180 -1.57 7.89 9.75
CA ILE A 180 -1.83 8.96 8.79
C ILE A 180 -1.38 8.47 7.43
N ASN A 181 -2.31 8.44 6.47
CA ASN A 181 -2.08 7.90 5.14
C ASN A 181 -2.33 8.96 4.07
N LEU A 182 -1.54 8.95 3.01
CA LEU A 182 -1.86 9.60 1.75
C LEU A 182 -2.63 8.62 0.88
N VAL A 183 -3.90 8.90 0.63
CA VAL A 183 -4.80 8.04 -0.14
C VAL A 183 -4.88 8.56 -1.58
N PHE A 184 -4.48 7.74 -2.53
CA PHE A 184 -4.58 8.05 -3.96
C PHE A 184 -5.71 7.28 -4.63
N LYS A 185 -6.33 7.89 -5.63
CA LYS A 185 -7.13 7.20 -6.64
C LYS A 185 -6.17 6.46 -7.57
N LEU A 186 -6.42 5.17 -7.81
CA LEU A 186 -5.54 4.36 -8.66
C LEU A 186 -5.50 4.87 -10.10
N ASP A 187 -6.63 5.33 -10.62
CA ASP A 187 -6.70 5.89 -11.97
C ASP A 187 -5.86 7.16 -12.12
N TYR A 188 -5.73 7.96 -11.07
CA TYR A 188 -4.85 9.13 -11.07
C TYR A 188 -3.37 8.72 -11.21
N LEU A 189 -2.93 7.72 -10.44
CA LEU A 189 -1.56 7.21 -10.55
C LEU A 189 -1.26 6.62 -11.93
N ILE A 190 -2.25 5.92 -12.52
CA ILE A 190 -2.12 5.34 -13.86
C ILE A 190 -2.04 6.44 -14.92
N LYS A 191 -2.94 7.43 -14.87
CA LYS A 191 -2.96 8.56 -15.83
C LYS A 191 -1.67 9.39 -15.82
N ASN A 192 -1.02 9.49 -14.66
CA ASN A 192 0.26 10.21 -14.51
C ASN A 192 1.49 9.32 -14.79
N ASN A 193 1.34 8.12 -15.35
CA ASN A 193 2.43 7.19 -15.65
C ASN A 193 3.30 6.78 -14.44
N ILE A 194 2.76 6.93 -13.23
CA ILE A 194 3.36 6.49 -11.97
C ILE A 194 3.08 5.00 -11.75
N ALA A 195 1.93 4.54 -12.23
CA ALA A 195 1.43 3.19 -12.03
C ALA A 195 0.95 2.53 -13.32
N LYS A 196 0.94 1.20 -13.32
CA LYS A 196 0.38 0.38 -14.41
C LYS A 196 -0.40 -0.79 -13.84
N ARG A 197 -1.61 -1.01 -14.36
CA ARG A 197 -2.37 -2.24 -14.09
C ARG A 197 -1.68 -3.41 -14.83
N ILE A 198 -1.28 -4.44 -14.09
CA ILE A 198 -0.62 -5.63 -14.65
C ILE A 198 -1.50 -6.89 -14.57
N TYR A 199 -2.55 -6.88 -13.76
CA TYR A 199 -3.55 -7.93 -13.72
C TYR A 199 -4.92 -7.41 -13.25
N PRO A 200 -6.05 -7.80 -13.87
CA PRO A 200 -6.10 -8.48 -15.17
C PRO A 200 -5.48 -7.61 -16.26
N ILE A 201 -4.95 -8.26 -17.30
CA ILE A 201 -4.40 -7.60 -18.50
C ILE A 201 -5.56 -7.13 -19.38
#